data_AF-A0A956SRZ1-F1
#
_entry.id   AF-A0A956SRZ1-F1
#
_cell.length_a   1.000
_cell.length_b   1.000
_cell.length_c   1.000
_cell.angle_alpha   90.00
_cell.angle_beta   90.00
_cell.angle_gamma   90.00
#
_symmetry.space_group_name_H-M   'P 1'
#
loop_
_entity.id
_entity.type
_entity.pdbx_description
1 polymer ?
#
loop_
_entity_poly.entity_id
_entity_poly.type
_entity_poly.pdbx_seq_one_letter_code
_entity_poly.pdbx_strand_id
1 'polypeptide(L)'
;GSADEALDLLRDVAGGCIRAVLTDIAMPGMTGGELASRIRAAHPTVRMVFMTGRGAAAAAEVAGPADGVLLKPFSRAELLAAIQAA
;
A
#
# COMPACT_ATOMS: atom_id res chain seq x y z
N GLY A 1 -5.94 3.30 10.48
CA GLY A 1 -6.84 4.04 9.58
C GLY A 1 -7.54 3.08 8.67
N SER A 2 -8.67 3.49 8.10
CA SER A 2 -9.40 2.73 7.09
C SER A 2 -8.93 3.10 5.68
N ALA A 3 -9.33 2.32 4.67
CA ALA A 3 -9.05 2.66 3.28
C ALA A 3 -9.72 3.96 2.83
N ASP A 4 -10.94 4.24 3.33
CA ASP A 4 -11.66 5.48 3.03
C ASP A 4 -10.95 6.70 3.63
N GLU A 5 -10.49 6.60 4.88
CA GLU A 5 -9.71 7.64 5.54
C GLU A 5 -8.39 7.92 4.79
N ALA A 6 -7.75 6.88 4.24
CA ALA A 6 -6.55 7.04 3.42
C ALA A 6 -6.81 7.80 2.12
N LEU A 7 -7.96 7.56 1.47
CA LEU A 7 -8.36 8.28 0.26
C LEU A 7 -8.68 9.74 0.55
N ASP A 8 -9.34 10.03 1.67
CA ASP A 8 -9.65 11.40 2.07
C ASP A 8 -8.37 12.19 2.42
N LEU A 9 -7.43 11.57 3.14
CA LEU A 9 -6.12 12.17 3.38
C LEU A 9 -5.38 12.48 2.07
N LEU A 10 -5.40 11.57 1.10
CA LEU A 10 -4.77 11.80 -0.21
C LEU A 10 -5.40 12.95 -0.99
N ARG A 11 -6.71 13.18 -0.84
CA ARG A 11 -7.42 14.31 -1.44
C ARG A 11 -7.06 15.64 -0.76
N ASP A 12 -6.97 15.62 0.57
CA ASP A 12 -6.70 16.82 1.39
C ASP A 12 -5.25 17.29 1.30
N VAL A 13 -4.32 16.40 0.92
CA VAL A 13 -2.93 16.77 0.66
C VAL A 13 -2.83 17.53 -0.67
N ALA A 14 -3.14 18.83 -0.61
CA ALA A 14 -2.90 19.76 -1.70
C ALA A 14 -1.39 19.81 -2.04
N GLY A 15 -0.97 19.09 -3.08
CA GLY A 15 0.38 19.26 -3.68
C GLY A 15 1.31 18.05 -3.68
N GLY A 16 0.82 16.81 -3.51
CA GLY A 16 1.61 15.62 -3.90
C GLY A 16 2.83 15.34 -3.03
N CYS A 17 2.78 15.64 -1.72
CA CYS A 17 3.88 15.31 -0.81
C CYS A 17 3.94 13.81 -0.46
N ILE A 18 2.81 13.09 -0.58
CA ILE A 18 2.76 11.65 -0.34
C ILE A 18 3.43 10.95 -1.52
N ARG A 19 4.52 10.25 -1.24
CA ARG A 19 5.30 9.48 -2.23
C ARG A 19 5.07 7.98 -2.16
N ALA A 20 4.60 7.50 -1.02
CA ALA A 20 4.33 6.08 -0.81
C ALA A 20 3.19 5.89 0.19
N VAL A 21 2.41 4.84 -0.01
CA VAL A 21 1.37 4.36 0.89
C VAL A 21 1.69 2.93 1.26
N LEU A 22 1.76 2.67 2.56
CA LEU A 22 1.82 1.32 3.11
C LEU A 22 0.42 0.89 3.56
N THR A 23 -0.03 -0.28 3.10
CA THR A 23 -1.36 -0.81 3.48
C THR A 23 -1.32 -2.32 3.73
N ASP A 24 -2.19 -2.79 4.60
CA ASP A 24 -2.45 -4.23 4.73
C ASP A 24 -3.24 -4.74 3.51
N ILE A 25 -2.98 -5.98 3.09
CA ILE A 25 -3.72 -6.62 1.99
C ILE A 25 -5.17 -6.88 2.41
N ALA A 26 -5.33 -7.50 3.58
CA ALA A 26 -6.64 -7.83 4.14
C ALA A 26 -7.06 -6.73 5.12
N MET A 27 -8.01 -5.90 4.71
CA MET A 27 -8.68 -4.94 5.58
C MET A 27 -10.20 -5.15 5.48
N PRO A 28 -10.97 -4.89 6.55
CA PRO A 28 -12.42 -4.88 6.47
C PRO A 28 -12.92 -3.81 5.49
N GLY A 29 -13.90 -4.15 4.65
CA GLY A 29 -14.57 -3.22 3.73
C GLY A 29 -13.90 -3.09 2.36
N MET A 30 -12.61 -2.76 2.31
CA MET A 30 -11.85 -2.61 1.06
C MET A 30 -10.49 -3.30 1.18
N THR A 31 -10.08 -4.02 0.15
CA THR A 31 -8.77 -4.67 0.11
C THR A 31 -7.65 -3.67 -0.21
N GLY A 32 -6.41 -3.99 0.18
CA GLY A 32 -5.24 -3.18 -0.22
C GLY A 32 -5.09 -3.05 -1.74
N GLY A 33 -5.51 -4.06 -2.50
CA GLY A 33 -5.52 -4.04 -3.97
C GLY A 33 -6.53 -3.03 -4.53
N GLU A 34 -7.77 -3.02 -4.04
CA GLU A 34 -8.79 -2.04 -4.44
C GLU A 34 -8.36 -0.61 -4.10
N LEU A 35 -7.77 -0.42 -2.91
CA LEU A 35 -7.20 0.87 -2.50
C LEU A 35 -6.10 1.30 -3.48
N ALA A 36 -5.16 0.42 -3.82
CA ALA A 36 -4.10 0.72 -4.78
C ALA A 36 -4.63 1.09 -6.17
N SER A 37 -5.65 0.38 -6.67
CA SER A 37 -6.28 0.72 -7.95
C SER A 37 -6.88 2.13 -7.92
N ARG A 38 -7.58 2.50 -6.84
CA ARG A 38 -8.16 3.84 -6.68
C ARG A 38 -7.10 4.92 -6.58
N ILE A 39 -6.06 4.69 -5.77
CA ILE A 39 -4.95 5.63 -5.60
C ILE A 39 -4.23 5.82 -6.93
N ARG A 40 -3.94 4.75 -7.68
CA ARG A 40 -3.19 4.84 -8.94
C ARG A 40 -3.96 5.59 -10.04
N ALA A 41 -5.28 5.54 -10.03
CA ALA A 41 -6.12 6.30 -10.94
C ALA A 41 -6.04 7.82 -10.70
N ALA A 42 -5.91 8.26 -9.44
CA ALA A 42 -5.83 9.67 -9.07
C ALA A 42 -4.38 10.19 -8.93
N HIS A 43 -3.48 9.33 -8.50
CA HIS A 43 -2.09 9.61 -8.13
C HIS A 43 -1.15 8.51 -8.66
N PRO A 44 -0.91 8.44 -9.97
CA PRO A 44 -0.14 7.36 -10.60
C PRO A 44 1.33 7.29 -10.16
N THR A 45 1.86 8.36 -9.55
CA THR A 45 3.24 8.43 -9.05
C THR A 45 3.38 7.99 -7.59
N VAL A 46 2.28 7.73 -6.88
CA VAL A 46 2.32 7.26 -5.49
C VAL A 46 2.63 5.76 -5.50
N ARG A 47 3.68 5.39 -4.77
CA ARG A 47 4.08 3.99 -4.62
C ARG A 47 3.20 3.26 -3.62
N MET A 48 2.87 2.02 -3.91
CA MET A 48 2.07 1.16 -3.06
C MET A 48 2.92 0.02 -2.51
N VAL A 49 3.06 -0.06 -1.20
CA VAL A 49 3.75 -1.17 -0.52
C VAL A 49 2.74 -1.93 0.34
N PHE A 50 2.62 -3.23 0.10
CA PHE A 50 1.67 -4.06 0.82
C PHE A 50 2.31 -4.82 1.97
N MET A 51 1.63 -4.84 3.11
CA MET A 51 2.04 -5.61 4.28
C MET A 51 1.15 -6.84 4.41
N THR A 52 1.75 -8.01 4.61
CA THR A 52 1.01 -9.29 4.66
C THR A 52 1.58 -10.28 5.66
N GLY A 53 0.73 -11.05 6.35
CA GLY A 53 1.15 -12.07 7.33
C GLY A 53 1.58 -13.41 6.71
N ARG A 54 2.18 -14.29 7.52
CA ARG A 54 2.50 -15.68 7.14
C ARG A 54 1.21 -16.44 6.79
N GLY A 55 1.12 -16.93 5.55
CA GLY A 55 -0.08 -17.53 4.95
C GLY A 55 -0.42 -17.00 3.54
N ALA A 56 0.39 -16.06 3.03
CA ALA A 56 0.13 -15.31 1.80
C ALA A 56 0.35 -16.10 0.51
N ALA A 57 -0.51 -17.07 0.22
CA ALA A 57 -0.80 -17.45 -1.17
C ALA A 57 -1.31 -16.23 -1.98
N ALA A 58 -1.88 -15.23 -1.29
CA ALA A 58 -2.41 -13.99 -1.86
C ALA A 58 -1.35 -12.93 -2.24
N ALA A 59 -0.08 -13.05 -1.82
CA ALA A 59 0.93 -12.04 -2.16
C ALA A 59 1.21 -11.99 -3.67
N ALA A 60 1.11 -13.13 -4.36
CA ALA A 60 1.31 -13.21 -5.80
C ALA A 60 0.10 -12.69 -6.61
N GLU A 61 -1.14 -12.91 -6.15
CA GLU A 61 -2.35 -12.41 -6.83
C GLU A 61 -2.53 -10.89 -6.67
N VAL A 62 -2.05 -10.34 -5.55
CA VAL A 62 -2.19 -8.92 -5.21
C VAL A 62 -0.96 -8.10 -5.66
N ALA A 63 0.06 -8.73 -6.24
CA ALA A 63 1.27 -8.07 -6.74
C ALA A 63 1.04 -7.21 -8.00
N GLY A 64 -0.06 -7.38 -8.74
CA GLY A 64 -0.32 -6.63 -9.97
C GLY A 64 -0.23 -5.10 -9.80
N PRO A 65 -0.92 -4.51 -8.80
CA PRO A 65 -0.86 -3.07 -8.53
C PRO A 65 0.11 -2.66 -7.41
N ALA A 66 0.99 -3.54 -6.92
CA ALA A 66 1.92 -3.22 -5.84
C ALA A 66 3.33 -2.91 -6.37
N ASP A 67 3.97 -1.88 -5.82
CA ASP A 67 5.36 -1.55 -6.10
C ASP A 67 6.32 -2.30 -5.15
N GLY A 68 5.81 -2.84 -4.03
CA GLY A 68 6.55 -3.71 -3.11
C GLY A 68 5.66 -4.49 -2.15
N VAL A 69 6.20 -5.56 -1.56
CA VAL A 69 5.51 -6.40 -0.56
C VAL A 69 6.43 -6.61 0.65
N LEU A 70 5.87 -6.49 1.85
CA LEU A 70 6.54 -6.63 3.13
C LEU A 70 5.84 -7.70 3.99
N LEU A 71 6.56 -8.75 4.35
CA LEU A 71 6.02 -9.86 5.12
C LEU A 71 6.09 -9.57 6.63
N LYS A 72 4.97 -9.72 7.33
CA LYS A 72 4.87 -9.63 8.78
C LYS A 72 5.30 -10.97 9.43
N PRO A 73 6.04 -10.94 10.55
CA PRO A 73 6.64 -9.74 11.16
C PRO A 73 7.86 -9.26 10.35
N PHE A 74 8.05 -7.94 10.28
CA PHE A 74 9.19 -7.30 9.64
C PHE A 74 9.95 -6.39 10.61
N SER A 75 11.23 -6.22 10.36
CA SER A 75 12.11 -5.28 11.02
C SER A 75 11.98 -3.87 10.42
N ARG A 76 12.49 -2.87 11.16
CA ARG A 76 12.58 -1.49 10.67
C ARG A 76 13.48 -1.36 9.45
N ALA A 77 14.51 -2.20 9.33
CA ALA A 77 15.41 -2.20 8.18
C ALA A 77 14.69 -2.70 6.92
N GLU A 78 13.89 -3.77 7.04
CA GLU A 78 13.09 -4.30 5.92
C GLU A 78 12.01 -3.30 5.49
N LEU A 79 11.39 -2.60 6.43
CA LEU A 79 10.45 -1.52 6.13
C LEU A 79 11.11 -0.40 5.30
N LEU A 80 12.29 0.08 5.72
CA LEU A 80 13.01 1.13 5.00
C LEU A 80 13.44 0.66 3.61
N ALA A 81 13.92 -0.57 3.49
CA ALA A 81 14.29 -1.15 2.21
C ALA A 81 13.09 -1.24 1.25
N ALA A 82 11.92 -1.65 1.75
CA ALA A 82 10.69 -1.73 0.94
C ALA A 82 10.23 -0.35 0.43
N ILE A 83 10.37 0.70 1.23
CA ILE A 83 10.03 2.07 0.82
C ILE A 83 11.05 2.63 -0.19
N GLN A 84 12.33 2.26 -0.07
CA GLN A 84 13.39 2.73 -0.97
C GLN A 84 13.43 1.98 -2.31
N ALA A 85 13.02 0.70 -2.32
CA ALA A 85 13.02 -0.14 -3.51
C ALA A 85 11.81 0.10 -4.43
N ALA A 86 10.71 0.63 -3.88
CA ALA A 86 9.54 1.07 -4.64
C ALA A 86 9.79 2.39 -5.39
#